data_AF-A0A1I1DCM1-F1
#
_entry.id   AF-A0A1I1DCM1-F1
#
_cell.length_a   1.000
_cell.length_b   1.000
_cell.length_c   1.000
_cell.angle_alpha   90.00
_cell.angle_beta   90.00
_cell.angle_gamma   90.00
#
_symmetry.space_group_name_H-M   'P 1'
#
loop_
_entity.id
_entity.type
_entity.pdbx_description
1 polymer ?
#
loop_
_entity_poly.entity_id
_entity_poly.type
_entity_poly.pdbx_seq_one_letter_code
_entity_poly.pdbx_strand_id
1 'polypeptide(L)'
;MTEKIISLHKYWIYADKMRLLFRNAVKENAEEIQKESHNEIEAFVKTHLMLLGEFGIFKSFWYSSLYTVIEGYQDLKLSIPEIDELLDAENIGKLKLFRNGTYHFQKEIYNHKLLAVDQSDEFVEWIYKIHKELGNHIIKAGMSQFSEDAQKSIKNNMNSIFGVDLSNLLE
;
A
#
# COMPACT_ATOMS: atom_id res chain seq x y z
N MET A 1 8.09 20.36 -12.19
CA MET A 1 8.51 19.52 -11.04
C MET A 1 7.38 19.43 -10.01
N THR A 2 6.83 20.56 -9.58
CA THR A 2 5.65 20.68 -8.69
C THR A 2 4.46 19.79 -9.07
N GLU A 3 3.96 19.85 -10.31
CA GLU A 3 2.81 19.03 -10.74
C GLU A 3 3.08 17.52 -10.65
N LYS A 4 4.32 17.09 -10.92
CA LYS A 4 4.70 15.68 -10.88
C LYS A 4 4.75 15.16 -9.44
N ILE A 5 5.22 15.97 -8.49
CA ILE A 5 5.22 15.64 -7.05
C ILE A 5 3.79 15.60 -6.52
N ILE A 6 2.92 16.53 -6.93
CA ILE A 6 1.49 16.51 -6.59
C ILE A 6 0.80 15.26 -7.16
N SER A 7 1.14 14.86 -8.39
CA SER A 7 0.65 13.61 -8.98
C SER A 7 1.10 12.40 -8.17
N LEU A 8 2.38 12.33 -7.77
CA LEU A 8 2.90 11.25 -6.93
C LEU A 8 2.23 11.21 -5.55
N HIS A 9 2.00 12.38 -4.95
CA HIS A 9 1.22 12.52 -3.71
C HIS A 9 -0.18 11.91 -3.85
N LYS A 10 -0.89 12.19 -4.95
CA LYS A 10 -2.21 11.58 -5.22
C LYS A 10 -2.16 10.05 -5.21
N TYR A 11 -1.15 9.46 -5.86
CA TYR A 11 -0.99 8.00 -5.88
C TYR A 11 -0.67 7.43 -4.50
N TRP A 12 0.12 8.14 -3.69
CA TRP A 12 0.38 7.73 -2.31
C TRP A 12 -0.89 7.73 -1.46
N ILE A 13 -1.75 8.75 -1.59
CA ILE A 13 -3.06 8.79 -0.91
C ILE A 13 -3.93 7.60 -1.28
N TYR A 14 -3.94 7.19 -2.56
CA TYR A 14 -4.69 6.01 -3.00
C TYR A 14 -4.16 4.73 -2.35
N ALA A 15 -2.84 4.58 -2.30
CA ALA A 15 -2.20 3.45 -1.62
C ALA A 15 -2.53 3.43 -0.12
N ASP A 16 -2.46 4.58 0.55
CA ASP A 16 -2.71 4.67 2.00
C ASP A 16 -4.17 4.39 2.36
N LYS A 17 -5.13 4.86 1.55
CA LYS A 17 -6.53 4.52 1.78
C LYS A 17 -6.77 3.00 1.73
N MET A 18 -6.16 2.31 0.77
CA MET A 18 -6.27 0.86 0.65
C MET A 18 -5.57 0.14 1.81
N ARG A 19 -4.42 0.66 2.28
CA ARG A 19 -3.74 0.16 3.49
C ARG A 19 -4.62 0.26 4.73
N LEU A 20 -5.30 1.39 4.92
CA LEU A 20 -6.20 1.60 6.06
C LEU A 20 -7.40 0.65 6.02
N LEU A 21 -8.02 0.49 4.85
CA LEU A 21 -9.11 -0.47 4.65
C LEU A 21 -8.64 -1.91 4.90
N PHE A 22 -7.46 -2.27 4.39
CA PHE A 22 -6.84 -3.57 4.67
C PHE A 22 -6.63 -3.79 6.17
N ARG A 23 -6.05 -2.81 6.87
CA ARG A 23 -5.82 -2.90 8.33
C ARG A 23 -7.13 -3.07 9.11
N ASN A 24 -8.20 -2.41 8.69
CA ASN A 24 -9.51 -2.57 9.32
C ASN A 24 -10.09 -3.95 9.05
N ALA A 25 -10.04 -4.43 7.79
CA ALA A 25 -10.47 -5.78 7.45
C ALA A 25 -9.71 -6.86 8.23
N VAL A 26 -8.40 -6.69 8.45
CA VAL A 26 -7.58 -7.57 9.30
C VAL A 26 -8.10 -7.58 10.75
N LYS A 27 -8.39 -6.41 11.31
CA LYS A 27 -8.87 -6.28 12.70
C LYS A 27 -10.26 -6.89 12.88
N GLU A 28 -11.18 -6.58 11.97
CA GLU A 28 -12.58 -7.04 12.04
C GLU A 28 -12.69 -8.56 11.85
N ASN A 29 -11.76 -9.16 11.11
CA ASN A 29 -11.75 -10.60 10.82
C ASN A 29 -10.61 -11.35 11.54
N ALA A 30 -10.02 -10.77 12.59
CA ALA A 30 -8.81 -11.31 13.23
C ALA A 30 -8.99 -12.75 13.73
N GLU A 31 -10.13 -13.06 14.34
CA GLU A 31 -10.45 -14.41 14.83
C GLU A 31 -10.52 -15.43 13.70
N GLU A 32 -11.21 -15.10 12.60
CA GLU A 32 -11.35 -16.00 11.45
C GLU A 32 -10.02 -16.18 10.70
N ILE A 33 -9.20 -15.12 10.61
CA ILE A 33 -7.85 -15.18 10.02
C ILE A 33 -6.93 -16.08 10.86
N GLN A 34 -7.05 -16.08 12.19
CA GLN A 34 -6.20 -16.87 13.08
C GLN A 34 -6.70 -18.31 13.28
N LYS A 35 -7.97 -18.58 13.00
CA LYS A 35 -8.58 -19.90 13.15
C LYS A 35 -7.86 -20.97 12.32
N GLU A 36 -7.41 -22.03 12.98
CA GLU A 36 -6.75 -23.15 12.31
C GLU A 36 -7.75 -23.92 11.43
N SER A 37 -7.27 -24.37 10.26
CA SER A 37 -8.02 -25.26 9.37
C SER A 37 -7.72 -26.70 9.74
N HIS A 38 -8.75 -27.51 9.94
CA HIS A 38 -8.61 -28.90 10.39
C HIS A 38 -8.59 -29.90 9.22
N ASN A 39 -8.89 -29.42 8.01
CA ASN A 39 -8.85 -30.21 6.78
C ASN A 39 -8.58 -29.31 5.56
N GLU A 40 -8.31 -29.96 4.41
CA GLU A 40 -7.98 -29.28 3.15
C GLU A 40 -9.13 -28.42 2.61
N ILE A 41 -10.39 -28.83 2.83
CA ILE A 41 -11.56 -28.07 2.37
C ILE A 41 -11.66 -26.76 3.13
N GLU A 42 -11.49 -26.78 4.46
CA GLU A 42 -11.45 -25.59 5.29
C GLU A 42 -10.30 -24.67 4.88
N ALA A 43 -9.10 -25.22 4.65
CA ALA A 43 -7.95 -24.44 4.21
C ALA A 43 -8.17 -23.78 2.83
N PHE A 44 -8.80 -24.50 1.90
CA PHE A 44 -9.17 -23.98 0.59
C PHE A 44 -10.21 -22.86 0.69
N VAL A 45 -11.32 -23.11 1.40
CA VAL A 45 -12.39 -22.11 1.59
C VAL A 45 -11.85 -20.86 2.26
N LYS A 46 -11.05 -21.01 3.31
CA LYS A 46 -10.42 -19.89 4.01
C LYS A 46 -9.52 -19.09 3.07
N THR A 47 -8.62 -19.75 2.34
CA THR A 47 -7.75 -19.09 1.35
C THR A 47 -8.57 -18.37 0.27
N HIS A 48 -9.62 -19.00 -0.24
CA HIS A 48 -10.49 -18.43 -1.26
C HIS A 48 -11.23 -17.18 -0.77
N LEU A 49 -11.79 -17.24 0.44
CA LEU A 49 -12.46 -16.10 1.07
C LEU A 49 -11.47 -14.98 1.40
N MET A 50 -10.27 -15.31 1.89
CA MET A 50 -9.23 -14.32 2.13
C MET A 50 -8.79 -13.63 0.83
N LEU A 51 -8.73 -14.36 -0.30
CA LEU A 51 -8.34 -13.81 -1.60
C LEU A 51 -9.42 -12.91 -2.22
N LEU A 52 -10.68 -13.36 -2.18
CA LEU A 52 -11.80 -12.67 -2.85
C LEU A 52 -12.56 -11.68 -1.97
N GLY A 53 -12.41 -11.79 -0.65
CA GLY A 53 -13.02 -10.88 0.32
C GLY A 53 -12.27 -9.56 0.42
N GLU A 54 -12.80 -8.68 1.27
CA GLU A 54 -12.26 -7.34 1.54
C GLU A 54 -10.76 -7.36 1.87
N PHE A 55 -10.31 -8.35 2.65
CA PHE A 55 -8.89 -8.55 2.96
C PHE A 55 -8.02 -8.63 1.70
N GLY A 56 -8.33 -9.56 0.80
CA GLY A 56 -7.55 -9.81 -0.41
C GLY A 56 -7.68 -8.69 -1.42
N ILE A 57 -8.88 -8.11 -1.54
CA ILE A 57 -9.14 -6.93 -2.37
C ILE A 57 -8.28 -5.76 -1.91
N PHE A 58 -8.40 -5.33 -0.65
CA PHE A 58 -7.70 -4.15 -0.15
C PHE A 58 -6.18 -4.36 -0.11
N LYS A 59 -5.69 -5.55 0.24
CA LYS A 59 -4.27 -5.91 0.10
C LYS A 59 -3.80 -5.75 -1.35
N SER A 60 -4.57 -6.30 -2.29
CA SER A 60 -4.23 -6.28 -3.71
C SER A 60 -4.06 -4.86 -4.24
N PHE A 61 -5.03 -4.00 -3.95
CA PHE A 61 -5.00 -2.61 -4.35
C PHE A 61 -3.95 -1.79 -3.61
N TRP A 62 -3.70 -2.04 -2.32
CA TRP A 62 -2.65 -1.36 -1.57
C TRP A 62 -1.27 -1.65 -2.16
N TYR A 63 -0.88 -2.91 -2.26
CA TYR A 63 0.46 -3.30 -2.71
C TYR A 63 0.72 -2.84 -4.15
N SER A 64 -0.27 -2.98 -5.02
CA SER A 64 -0.18 -2.56 -6.42
C SER A 64 -0.10 -1.04 -6.58
N SER A 65 -0.86 -0.30 -5.77
CA SER A 65 -0.78 1.17 -5.77
C SER A 65 0.55 1.66 -5.21
N LEU A 66 1.06 1.01 -4.15
CA LEU A 66 2.36 1.35 -3.56
C LEU A 66 3.50 1.13 -4.55
N TYR A 67 3.48 0.03 -5.34
CA TYR A 67 4.44 -0.15 -6.43
C TYR A 67 4.41 1.01 -7.43
N THR A 68 3.22 1.52 -7.77
CA THR A 68 3.07 2.67 -8.68
C THR A 68 3.71 3.94 -8.10
N VAL A 69 3.67 4.11 -6.78
CA VAL A 69 4.38 5.21 -6.09
C VAL A 69 5.89 5.02 -6.17
N ILE A 70 6.40 3.80 -5.95
CA ILE A 70 7.84 3.50 -6.08
C ILE A 70 8.32 3.74 -7.52
N GLU A 71 7.56 3.27 -8.51
CA GLU A 71 7.83 3.48 -9.93
C GLU A 71 7.87 4.97 -10.26
N GLY A 72 6.89 5.75 -9.80
CA GLY A 72 6.88 7.20 -9.95
C GLY A 72 8.04 7.90 -9.25
N TYR A 73 8.42 7.47 -8.04
CA TYR A 73 9.60 7.99 -7.34
C TYR A 73 10.88 7.81 -8.17
N GLN A 74 11.09 6.60 -8.71
CA GLN A 74 12.25 6.25 -9.53
C GLN A 74 12.24 6.98 -10.89
N ASP A 75 11.09 7.04 -11.57
CA ASP A 75 10.93 7.72 -12.86
C ASP A 75 11.18 9.22 -12.77
N LEU A 76 10.80 9.82 -11.64
CA LEU A 76 11.06 11.22 -11.35
C LEU A 76 12.50 11.50 -10.91
N LYS A 77 13.31 10.46 -10.72
CA LYS A 77 14.71 10.53 -10.24
C LYS A 77 14.82 11.32 -8.94
N LEU A 78 13.84 11.13 -8.05
CA LEU A 78 13.92 11.64 -6.70
C LEU A 78 15.03 10.88 -5.96
N SER A 79 15.68 11.55 -5.02
CA SER A 79 16.66 10.94 -4.13
C SER A 79 16.47 11.51 -2.74
N ILE A 80 16.03 10.64 -1.86
CA ILE A 80 15.72 10.87 -0.46
C ILE A 80 16.40 9.71 0.27
N PRO A 81 17.47 9.96 1.04
CA PRO A 81 18.29 8.89 1.62
C PRO A 81 17.50 7.82 2.36
N GLU A 82 16.51 8.22 3.15
CA GLU A 82 15.67 7.33 3.95
C GLU A 82 14.80 6.39 3.09
N ILE A 83 14.40 6.83 1.90
CA ILE A 83 13.68 6.01 0.93
C ILE A 83 14.67 5.16 0.13
N ASP A 84 15.78 5.77 -0.31
CA ASP A 84 16.80 5.12 -1.15
C ASP A 84 17.40 3.90 -0.43
N GLU A 85 17.61 3.97 0.88
CA GLU A 85 18.07 2.85 1.72
C GLU A 85 17.07 1.69 1.80
N LEU A 86 15.78 1.95 1.60
CA LEU A 86 14.71 0.96 1.65
C LEU A 86 14.39 0.36 0.27
N LEU A 87 14.98 0.87 -0.81
CA LEU A 87 14.75 0.36 -2.17
C LEU A 87 15.44 -0.99 -2.39
N ASP A 88 14.76 -2.05 -1.96
CA ASP A 88 15.19 -3.42 -2.19
C ASP A 88 14.71 -3.94 -3.56
N ALA A 89 15.66 -4.32 -4.42
CA ALA A 89 15.37 -4.72 -5.79
C ALA A 89 14.53 -6.01 -5.86
N GLU A 90 14.71 -6.94 -4.92
CA GLU A 90 13.97 -8.19 -4.89
C GLU A 90 12.50 -7.94 -4.54
N ASN A 91 12.24 -7.22 -3.45
CA ASN A 91 10.90 -6.89 -2.98
C ASN A 91 10.16 -5.98 -3.96
N ILE A 92 10.84 -5.04 -4.61
CA ILE A 92 10.28 -4.24 -5.71
C ILE A 92 9.90 -5.15 -6.89
N GLY A 93 10.73 -6.13 -7.23
CA GLY A 93 10.43 -7.15 -8.24
C GLY A 93 9.18 -7.95 -7.91
N LYS A 94 9.04 -8.41 -6.66
CA LYS A 94 7.84 -9.10 -6.15
C LYS A 94 6.60 -8.22 -6.29
N LEU A 95 6.67 -6.95 -5.86
CA LEU A 95 5.59 -5.98 -6.01
C LEU A 95 5.19 -5.70 -7.46
N LYS A 96 6.16 -5.63 -8.38
CA LYS A 96 5.90 -5.47 -9.81
C LYS A 96 5.10 -6.65 -10.37
N LEU A 97 5.50 -7.87 -10.03
CA LEU A 97 4.77 -9.08 -10.42
C LEU A 97 3.36 -9.09 -9.85
N PHE A 98 3.24 -8.72 -8.57
CA PHE A 98 1.96 -8.64 -7.88
C PHE A 98 1.02 -7.61 -8.52
N ARG A 99 1.51 -6.40 -8.81
CA ARG A 99 0.78 -5.36 -9.55
C ARG A 99 0.25 -5.86 -10.89
N ASN A 100 1.06 -6.64 -11.60
CA ASN A 100 0.65 -7.25 -12.85
C ASN A 100 -0.45 -8.29 -12.64
N GLY A 101 -0.37 -9.10 -11.57
CA GLY A 101 -1.40 -10.05 -11.18
C GLY A 101 -2.72 -9.37 -10.80
N THR A 102 -2.68 -8.22 -10.14
CA THR A 102 -3.86 -7.47 -9.71
C THR A 102 -4.60 -6.80 -10.88
N TYR A 103 -3.89 -6.15 -11.81
CA TYR A 103 -4.53 -5.34 -12.86
C TYR A 103 -4.67 -6.02 -14.22
N HIS A 104 -3.97 -7.12 -14.47
CA HIS A 104 -4.14 -7.90 -15.69
C HIS A 104 -4.89 -9.19 -15.38
N PHE A 105 -5.89 -9.51 -16.21
CA PHE A 105 -6.63 -10.76 -16.10
C PHE A 105 -5.67 -11.96 -16.10
N GLN A 106 -5.81 -12.82 -15.09
CA GLN A 106 -5.07 -14.07 -14.98
C GLN A 106 -6.01 -15.25 -15.24
N LYS A 107 -5.58 -16.20 -16.07
CA LYS A 107 -6.35 -17.42 -16.35
C LYS A 107 -6.44 -18.37 -15.16
N GLU A 108 -5.48 -18.26 -14.25
CA GLU A 108 -5.37 -19.05 -13.02
C GLU A 108 -5.63 -18.14 -11.82
N ILE A 109 -6.51 -18.58 -10.92
CA ILE A 109 -6.85 -17.83 -9.69
C ILE A 109 -5.67 -17.80 -8.71
N TYR A 110 -4.85 -18.85 -8.66
CA TYR A 110 -3.65 -18.97 -7.83
C TYR A 110 -2.38 -18.86 -8.70
N ASN A 111 -2.17 -17.71 -9.31
CA ASN A 111 -0.99 -17.48 -10.15
C ASN A 111 0.24 -17.15 -9.27
N HIS A 112 1.40 -17.70 -9.62
CA HIS A 112 2.70 -17.38 -9.02
C HIS A 112 2.99 -15.87 -8.88
N LYS A 113 2.40 -15.02 -9.73
CA LYS A 113 2.49 -13.55 -9.63
C LYS A 113 1.79 -12.98 -8.40
N LEU A 114 0.62 -13.51 -8.04
CA LEU A 114 -0.12 -13.10 -6.83
C LEU A 114 0.50 -13.70 -5.57
N LEU A 115 1.17 -14.84 -5.71
CA LEU A 115 1.93 -15.50 -4.64
C LEU A 115 3.37 -14.98 -4.50
N ALA A 116 3.83 -14.10 -5.40
CA ALA A 116 5.20 -13.60 -5.42
C ALA A 116 5.53 -12.72 -4.22
N VAL A 117 4.51 -12.05 -3.64
CA VAL A 117 4.65 -11.38 -2.35
C VAL A 117 4.46 -12.43 -1.26
N ASP A 118 5.56 -12.81 -0.62
CA ASP A 118 5.49 -13.73 0.50
C ASP A 118 4.90 -13.04 1.74
N GLN A 119 4.43 -13.85 2.69
CA GLN A 119 3.95 -13.38 3.99
C GLN A 119 5.08 -13.47 5.03
N SER A 120 6.34 -13.43 4.60
CA SER A 120 7.44 -13.42 5.56
C SER A 120 7.37 -12.15 6.41
N ASP A 121 7.79 -12.26 7.66
CA ASP A 121 7.87 -11.11 8.55
C ASP A 121 8.76 -10.01 7.96
N GLU A 122 9.79 -10.39 7.21
CA GLU A 122 10.71 -9.48 6.50
C GLU A 122 10.00 -8.66 5.42
N PHE A 123 9.23 -9.29 4.53
CA PHE A 123 8.50 -8.58 3.48
C PHE A 123 7.41 -7.69 4.07
N VAL A 124 6.70 -8.19 5.09
CA VAL A 124 5.67 -7.43 5.80
C VAL A 124 6.29 -6.20 6.48
N GLU A 125 7.40 -6.37 7.18
CA GLU A 125 8.11 -5.25 7.81
C GLU A 125 8.58 -4.24 6.76
N TRP A 126 9.19 -4.72 5.67
CA TRP A 126 9.66 -3.88 4.57
C TRP A 126 8.53 -3.06 3.95
N ILE A 127 7.39 -3.67 3.62
CA ILE A 127 6.32 -2.97 2.90
C ILE A 127 5.65 -1.88 3.76
N TYR A 128 5.56 -2.11 5.07
CA TYR A 128 5.10 -1.07 6.00
C TYR A 128 6.12 0.07 6.14
N LYS A 129 7.42 -0.23 6.21
CA LYS A 129 8.49 0.77 6.30
C LYS A 129 8.53 1.66 5.06
N ILE A 130 8.64 1.08 3.87
CA ILE A 130 8.71 1.85 2.62
C ILE A 130 7.45 2.69 2.39
N HIS A 131 6.26 2.17 2.72
CA HIS A 131 5.01 2.94 2.66
C HIS A 131 5.07 4.18 3.54
N LYS A 132 5.53 4.02 4.79
CA LYS A 132 5.63 5.09 5.77
C LYS A 132 6.61 6.17 5.30
N GLU A 133 7.82 5.79 4.90
CA GLU A 133 8.84 6.77 4.49
C GLU A 133 8.44 7.50 3.20
N LEU A 134 7.86 6.80 2.21
CA LEU A 134 7.26 7.46 1.06
C LEU A 134 6.21 8.50 1.50
N GLY A 135 5.42 8.20 2.53
CA GLY A 135 4.43 9.12 3.09
C GLY A 135 5.08 10.36 3.72
N ASN A 136 6.02 10.15 4.64
CA ASN A 136 6.72 11.22 5.35
C ASN A 136 7.30 12.26 4.38
N HIS A 137 7.88 11.82 3.28
CA HIS A 137 8.56 12.72 2.35
C HIS A 137 7.66 13.22 1.20
N ILE A 138 6.84 12.36 0.58
CA ILE A 138 5.99 12.76 -0.56
C ILE A 138 4.81 13.62 -0.09
N ILE A 139 4.25 13.35 1.09
CA ILE A 139 3.20 14.21 1.66
C ILE A 139 3.78 15.58 2.00
N LYS A 140 4.92 15.64 2.68
CA LYS A 140 5.57 16.91 3.02
C LYS A 140 5.89 17.72 1.77
N ALA A 141 6.48 17.09 0.75
CA ALA A 141 6.78 17.74 -0.51
C ALA A 141 5.52 18.22 -1.25
N GLY A 142 4.45 17.41 -1.31
CA GLY A 142 3.19 17.79 -1.93
C GLY A 142 2.45 18.90 -1.16
N MET A 143 2.40 18.82 0.16
CA MET A 143 1.73 19.80 1.02
C MET A 143 2.44 21.15 1.01
N SER A 144 3.78 21.16 0.90
CA SER A 144 4.58 22.40 0.81
C SER A 144 4.23 23.27 -0.41
N GLN A 145 3.51 22.73 -1.39
CA GLN A 145 3.07 23.48 -2.57
C GLN A 145 1.83 24.35 -2.31
N PHE A 146 1.14 24.16 -1.17
CA PHE A 146 -0.06 24.90 -0.79
C PHE A 146 0.25 25.92 0.31
N SER A 147 -0.55 26.99 0.41
CA SER A 147 -0.47 27.95 1.52
C SER A 147 -0.78 27.27 2.87
N GLU A 148 -0.32 27.84 3.98
CA GLU A 148 -0.57 27.28 5.33
C GLU A 148 -2.06 27.08 5.62
N ASP A 149 -2.90 28.05 5.23
CA ASP A 149 -4.36 27.94 5.37
C ASP A 149 -4.94 26.78 4.54
N ALA A 150 -4.46 26.60 3.31
CA ALA A 150 -4.87 25.50 2.46
C ALA A 150 -4.39 24.15 3.03
N GLN A 151 -3.15 24.08 3.53
CA GLN A 151 -2.63 22.88 4.19
C GLN A 151 -3.48 22.51 5.42
N LYS A 152 -3.84 23.48 6.26
CA LYS A 152 -4.70 23.27 7.43
C LYS A 152 -6.09 22.78 7.04
N SER A 153 -6.68 23.37 6.00
CA SER A 153 -7.99 22.95 5.47
C SER A 153 -7.93 21.52 4.92
N ILE A 154 -6.91 21.19 4.12
CA ILE A 154 -6.71 19.84 3.56
C ILE A 154 -6.55 18.81 4.69
N LYS A 155 -5.71 19.08 5.70
CA LYS A 155 -5.51 18.18 6.85
C LYS A 155 -6.82 17.89 7.59
N ASN A 156 -7.58 18.93 7.91
CA ASN A 156 -8.85 18.80 8.64
C ASN A 156 -9.88 18.00 7.85
N ASN A 157 -9.98 18.24 6.54
CA ASN A 157 -10.95 17.55 5.68
C ASN A 157 -10.52 16.13 5.33
N MET A 158 -9.22 15.85 5.19
CA MET A 158 -8.77 14.50 4.85
C MET A 158 -9.03 13.49 5.96
N ASN A 159 -8.79 13.88 7.21
CA ASN A 159 -9.08 13.01 8.33
C ASN A 159 -10.60 12.80 8.50
N SER A 160 -11.39 13.88 8.43
CA SER A 160 -12.85 13.80 8.67
C SER A 160 -13.62 13.10 7.54
N ILE A 161 -13.21 13.29 6.28
CA ILE A 161 -13.92 12.75 5.10
C ILE A 161 -13.38 11.38 4.70
N PHE A 162 -12.06 11.20 4.71
CA PHE A 162 -11.42 10.01 4.13
C PHE A 162 -10.81 9.08 5.17
N GLY A 163 -10.77 9.48 6.45
CA GLY A 163 -10.11 8.73 7.52
C GLY A 163 -8.60 8.61 7.31
N VAL A 164 -8.01 9.48 6.48
CA VAL A 164 -6.56 9.55 6.25
C VAL A 164 -5.99 10.54 7.24
N ASP A 165 -5.30 10.03 8.25
CA ASP A 165 -4.65 10.86 9.25
C ASP A 165 -3.27 11.31 8.77
N LEU A 166 -3.18 12.58 8.38
CA LEU A 166 -1.93 13.24 7.99
C LEU A 166 -1.17 13.89 9.16
N SER A 167 -1.73 13.87 10.38
CA SER A 167 -1.12 14.57 11.52
C SER A 167 0.21 13.93 11.94
N ASN A 168 0.28 12.60 11.92
CA ASN A 168 1.44 11.81 12.31
C ASN A 168 2.57 11.72 11.27
N LEU A 169 2.41 12.35 10.10
CA LEU A 169 3.34 12.22 8.96
C LEU A 169 4.15 13.49 8.67
N LEU A 170 3.98 14.55 9.49
CA LEU A 170 4.55 15.88 9.26
C LEU A 170 5.18 16.54 10.51
N GLU A 171 5.32 15.78 11.61
CA GLU A 171 6.17 16.16 12.75
C GLU A 171 7.63 15.76 12.49
#